data_AF-A0A7R8HDV4-F1
#
_entry.id   AF-A0A7R8HDV4-F1
#
_cell.length_a   1.000
_cell.length_b   1.000
_cell.length_c   1.000
_cell.angle_alpha   90.00
_cell.angle_beta   90.00
_cell.angle_gamma   90.00
#
_symmetry.space_group_name_H-M   'P 1'
#
loop_
_entity.id
_entity.type
_entity.pdbx_description
1 polymer ?
#
loop_
_entity_poly.entity_id
_entity_poly.type
_entity_poly.pdbx_seq_one_letter_code
_entity_poly.pdbx_strand_id
1 'polypeptide(L)'
;MVLHLDSKKDVGSKTSLRVVNSQIIFNPEFGFLGSKSLYSSSAVLVWDPTNYTASVSEWYSHPDQPFFENFFAKRRMKPEEPLYLLHPGSLWSIWDWLQSHSKWPMVPHPTTSGFLGLAIAIQHCRIVRSFEYIPSLRYGSRCHYYGTQVYPGEPCTYGAWHPVSTEKLMALALNIGKKKEIYLDGFLTFPGFAGLKC
;
A
#
# COMPACT_ATOMS: atom_id res chain seq x y z
N MET A 1 -1.82 3.63 8.72
CA MET A 1 -1.83 5.00 8.18
C MET A 1 -2.73 5.87 9.07
N VAL A 2 -2.09 6.84 9.73
CA VAL A 2 -2.54 7.65 10.89
C VAL A 2 -3.63 8.64 10.51
N LEU A 3 -4.70 8.77 11.31
CA LEU A 3 -5.44 10.01 11.66
C LEU A 3 -6.79 9.69 12.33
N HIS A 4 -7.35 10.58 13.15
CA HIS A 4 -8.78 10.53 13.52
C HIS A 4 -9.65 10.86 12.28
N LEU A 5 -9.88 9.88 11.41
CA LEU A 5 -10.77 9.98 10.26
C LEU A 5 -11.89 8.96 10.48
N ASP A 6 -12.84 9.28 11.34
CA ASP A 6 -13.87 8.32 11.79
C ASP A 6 -15.07 8.24 10.82
N SER A 7 -15.07 9.00 9.71
CA SER A 7 -16.26 9.12 8.86
C SER A 7 -15.98 9.10 7.36
N LYS A 8 -17.04 8.81 6.57
CA LYS A 8 -17.06 9.05 5.11
C LYS A 8 -16.66 10.48 4.73
N LYS A 9 -16.80 11.44 5.65
CA LYS A 9 -16.40 12.84 5.45
C LYS A 9 -14.89 12.99 5.33
N ASP A 10 -14.15 12.10 5.99
CA ASP A 10 -12.72 12.22 6.20
C ASP A 10 -11.91 11.40 5.18
N VAL A 11 -12.39 10.21 4.83
CA VAL A 11 -11.72 9.29 3.87
C VAL A 11 -12.47 9.14 2.53
N GLY A 12 -13.63 9.77 2.40
CA GLY A 12 -14.51 9.61 1.25
C GLY A 12 -15.31 8.30 1.26
N SER A 13 -16.06 8.06 0.19
CA SER A 13 -16.95 6.89 0.03
C SER A 13 -16.64 6.02 -1.19
N LYS A 14 -15.76 6.48 -2.09
CA LYS A 14 -15.43 5.79 -3.35
C LYS A 14 -14.13 5.00 -3.20
N THR A 15 -14.16 3.72 -3.53
CA THR A 15 -12.97 2.88 -3.71
C THR A 15 -12.98 2.34 -5.14
N SER A 16 -11.89 2.56 -5.88
CA SER A 16 -11.75 2.02 -7.25
C SER A 16 -10.81 0.82 -7.27
N LEU A 17 -9.72 0.89 -6.52
CA LEU A 17 -8.73 -0.17 -6.33
C LEU A 17 -8.38 -0.26 -4.84
N ARG A 18 -8.23 -1.48 -4.34
CA ARG A 18 -7.78 -1.79 -2.98
C ARG A 18 -6.56 -2.69 -3.04
N VAL A 19 -5.44 -2.21 -2.52
CA VAL A 19 -4.19 -2.99 -2.42
C VAL A 19 -4.12 -3.60 -1.03
N VAL A 20 -4.00 -4.93 -0.95
CA VAL A 20 -3.95 -5.68 0.31
C VAL A 20 -2.80 -6.68 0.31
N ASN A 21 -2.23 -6.94 1.48
CA ASN A 21 -1.26 -8.00 1.64
C ASN A 21 -1.97 -9.36 1.82
N SER A 22 -1.21 -10.44 1.73
CA SER A 22 -1.67 -11.82 1.92
C SER A 22 -2.24 -12.10 3.30
N GLN A 23 -1.80 -11.40 4.35
CA GLN A 23 -2.33 -11.57 5.71
C GLN A 23 -3.83 -11.25 5.79
N ILE A 24 -4.30 -10.26 5.02
CA ILE A 24 -5.74 -9.94 4.92
C ILE A 24 -6.55 -11.10 4.32
N ILE A 25 -5.92 -11.85 3.41
CA ILE A 25 -6.56 -12.96 2.69
C ILE A 25 -6.55 -14.23 3.55
N PHE A 26 -5.47 -14.42 4.31
CA PHE A 26 -5.28 -15.56 5.19
C PHE A 26 -6.12 -15.47 6.47
N ASN A 27 -6.09 -14.33 7.19
CA ASN A 27 -6.76 -14.20 8.48
C ASN A 27 -8.29 -13.99 8.31
N PRO A 28 -9.14 -14.91 8.83
CA PRO A 28 -10.59 -14.82 8.70
C PRO A 28 -11.22 -13.58 9.36
N GLU A 29 -10.56 -12.95 10.33
CA GLU A 29 -11.05 -11.74 11.01
C GLU A 29 -11.26 -10.57 10.06
N PHE A 30 -10.51 -10.52 8.95
CA PHE A 30 -10.71 -9.50 7.93
C PHE A 30 -11.93 -9.77 7.03
N GLY A 31 -12.53 -10.96 7.11
CA GLY A 31 -13.76 -11.28 6.37
C GLY A 31 -13.58 -11.27 4.85
N PHE A 32 -12.42 -11.68 4.33
CA PHE A 32 -12.11 -11.66 2.89
C PHE A 32 -13.14 -12.43 2.04
N LEU A 33 -13.51 -13.63 2.49
CA LEU A 33 -14.50 -14.48 1.83
C LEU A 33 -15.96 -14.09 2.13
N GLY A 34 -16.19 -13.13 3.03
CA GLY A 34 -17.53 -12.72 3.45
C GLY A 34 -18.39 -12.16 2.30
N SER A 35 -19.71 -12.38 2.40
CA SER A 35 -20.68 -11.94 1.39
C SER A 35 -20.83 -10.42 1.32
N LYS A 36 -20.76 -9.72 2.47
CA LYS A 36 -20.77 -8.24 2.61
C LYS A 36 -19.38 -7.64 2.83
N SER A 37 -18.37 -8.22 2.20
CA SER A 37 -16.99 -7.83 2.45
C SER A 37 -16.60 -6.52 1.75
N LEU A 38 -15.72 -5.73 2.40
CA LEU A 38 -15.12 -4.52 1.80
C LEU A 38 -14.32 -4.82 0.52
N TYR A 39 -13.91 -6.08 0.34
CA TYR A 39 -13.14 -6.57 -0.81
C TYR A 39 -14.01 -6.99 -2.01
N SER A 40 -15.33 -6.83 -1.91
CA SER A 40 -16.28 -7.22 -2.97
C SER A 40 -16.86 -6.03 -3.77
N SER A 41 -16.52 -4.80 -3.40
CA SER A 41 -17.12 -3.58 -3.98
C SER A 41 -16.25 -2.86 -5.02
N SER A 42 -15.00 -3.29 -5.18
CA SER A 42 -13.99 -2.62 -6.02
C SER A 42 -12.91 -3.61 -6.42
N ALA A 43 -12.06 -3.24 -7.38
CA ALA A 43 -10.91 -4.07 -7.74
C ALA A 43 -9.98 -4.29 -6.55
N VAL A 44 -9.51 -5.51 -6.37
CA VAL A 44 -8.57 -5.87 -5.31
C VAL A 44 -7.28 -6.38 -5.94
N LEU A 45 -6.16 -5.81 -5.52
CA LEU A 45 -4.82 -6.31 -5.82
C LEU A 45 -4.22 -6.90 -4.54
N VAL A 46 -3.92 -8.19 -4.59
CA VAL A 46 -3.26 -8.92 -3.52
C VAL A 46 -1.76 -8.97 -3.79
N TRP A 47 -0.94 -8.76 -2.77
CA TRP A 47 0.49 -9.00 -2.82
C TRP A 47 0.94 -9.85 -1.62
N ASP A 48 1.99 -10.62 -1.80
CA ASP A 48 2.62 -11.47 -0.77
C ASP A 48 4.14 -11.28 -0.87
N PRO A 49 4.85 -11.09 0.24
CA PRO A 49 6.30 -11.01 0.20
C PRO A 49 6.91 -12.38 -0.17
N THR A 50 8.07 -12.35 -0.81
CA THR A 50 8.88 -13.53 -1.09
C THR A 50 10.35 -13.18 -1.03
N ASN A 51 11.26 -14.15 -1.01
CA ASN A 51 12.70 -13.88 -1.05
C ASN A 51 13.11 -13.18 -2.35
N TYR A 52 14.14 -12.34 -2.29
CA TYR A 52 14.60 -11.49 -3.40
C TYR A 52 14.82 -12.26 -4.72
N THR A 53 15.42 -13.44 -4.64
CA THR A 53 15.77 -14.27 -5.81
C THR A 53 14.78 -15.40 -6.09
N ALA A 54 13.67 -15.48 -5.35
CA ALA A 54 12.72 -16.58 -5.50
C ALA A 54 12.00 -16.52 -6.86
N SER A 55 11.95 -17.66 -7.53
CA SER A 55 11.08 -17.86 -8.68
C SER A 55 9.60 -17.88 -8.26
N VAL A 56 8.71 -17.69 -9.23
CA VAL A 56 7.26 -17.80 -9.01
C VAL A 56 6.89 -19.19 -8.47
N SER A 57 7.57 -20.25 -8.92
CA SER A 57 7.31 -21.61 -8.45
C SER A 57 7.70 -21.78 -6.98
N GLU A 58 8.87 -21.28 -6.58
CA GLU A 58 9.32 -21.35 -5.19
C GLU A 58 8.41 -20.56 -4.27
N TRP A 59 8.00 -19.36 -4.68
CA TRP A 59 7.03 -18.55 -3.95
C TRP A 59 5.67 -19.23 -3.84
N TYR A 60 5.17 -19.84 -4.92
CA TYR A 60 3.89 -20.56 -4.88
C TYR A 60 3.93 -21.75 -3.90
N SER A 61 5.06 -22.45 -3.83
CA SER A 61 5.26 -23.56 -2.89
C SER A 61 5.49 -23.10 -1.44
N HIS A 62 6.05 -21.91 -1.23
CA HIS A 62 6.39 -21.37 0.09
C HIS A 62 6.02 -19.87 0.19
N PRO A 63 4.72 -19.52 0.19
CA PRO A 63 4.30 -18.13 0.40
C PRO A 63 4.50 -17.71 1.86
N ASP A 64 4.56 -16.40 2.12
CA ASP A 64 4.69 -15.90 3.50
C ASP A 64 3.47 -16.26 4.36
N GLN A 65 2.29 -16.27 3.74
CA GLN A 65 1.05 -16.77 4.33
C GLN A 65 0.43 -17.84 3.41
N PRO A 66 -0.23 -18.89 3.94
CA PRO A 66 -0.95 -19.86 3.11
C PRO A 66 -2.29 -19.29 2.61
N PHE A 67 -2.24 -18.27 1.74
CA PHE A 67 -3.42 -17.51 1.30
C PHE A 67 -4.05 -18.01 -0.01
N PHE A 68 -3.35 -18.85 -0.79
CA PHE A 68 -3.79 -19.27 -2.12
C PHE A 68 -5.14 -19.97 -2.13
N GLU A 69 -5.43 -20.81 -1.12
CA GLU A 69 -6.72 -21.49 -1.02
C GLU A 69 -7.88 -20.50 -0.94
N ASN A 70 -7.76 -19.49 -0.05
CA ASN A 70 -8.74 -18.43 0.10
C ASN A 70 -8.83 -17.55 -1.15
N PHE A 71 -7.69 -17.20 -1.76
CA PHE A 71 -7.66 -16.44 -3.00
C PHE A 71 -8.45 -17.14 -4.12
N PHE A 72 -8.15 -18.42 -4.37
CA PHE A 72 -8.83 -19.18 -5.41
C PHE A 72 -10.28 -19.53 -5.04
N ALA A 73 -10.59 -19.72 -3.75
CA ALA A 73 -11.97 -19.87 -3.30
C ALA A 73 -12.81 -18.64 -3.67
N LYS A 74 -12.29 -17.42 -3.42
CA LYS A 74 -12.96 -16.18 -3.82
C LYS A 74 -13.16 -16.10 -5.33
N ARG A 75 -12.13 -16.39 -6.13
CA ARG A 75 -12.22 -16.41 -7.61
C ARG A 75 -13.26 -17.41 -8.13
N ARG A 76 -13.44 -18.55 -7.48
CA ARG A 76 -14.48 -19.55 -7.83
C ARG A 76 -15.88 -19.10 -7.43
N MET A 77 -16.03 -18.54 -6.22
CA MET A 77 -17.33 -18.11 -5.71
C MET A 77 -17.86 -16.85 -6.41
N LYS A 78 -16.97 -15.95 -6.82
CA LYS A 78 -17.29 -14.64 -7.39
C LYS A 78 -16.38 -14.30 -8.58
N PRO A 79 -16.50 -15.02 -9.70
CA PRO A 79 -15.61 -14.86 -10.85
C PRO A 79 -15.66 -13.46 -11.48
N GLU A 80 -16.77 -12.74 -11.31
CA GLU A 80 -17.01 -11.38 -11.79
C GLU A 80 -16.28 -10.29 -11.00
N GLU A 81 -15.87 -10.57 -9.75
CA GLU A 81 -15.15 -9.60 -8.93
C GLU A 81 -13.71 -9.45 -9.47
N PRO A 82 -13.27 -8.20 -9.79
CA PRO A 82 -11.90 -7.95 -10.25
C PRO A 82 -10.91 -8.19 -9.11
N LEU A 83 -10.28 -9.36 -9.12
CA LEU A 83 -9.32 -9.81 -8.12
C LEU A 83 -8.03 -10.23 -8.80
N TYR A 84 -6.96 -9.48 -8.50
CA TYR A 84 -5.64 -9.62 -9.11
C TYR A 84 -4.62 -10.06 -8.07
N LEU A 85 -3.62 -10.80 -8.54
CA LEU A 85 -2.46 -11.20 -7.75
C LEU A 85 -1.22 -10.54 -8.36
N LEU A 86 -0.50 -9.77 -7.56
CA LEU A 86 0.73 -9.12 -7.98
C LEU A 86 1.81 -10.19 -8.22
N HIS A 87 2.56 -10.04 -9.31
CA HIS A 87 3.76 -10.86 -9.52
C HIS A 87 4.78 -10.57 -8.41
N PRO A 88 5.34 -11.60 -7.73
CA PRO A 88 6.19 -11.40 -6.54
C PRO A 88 7.42 -10.52 -6.82
N GLY A 89 8.05 -10.70 -7.99
CA GLY A 89 9.21 -9.89 -8.40
C GLY A 89 8.92 -8.39 -8.58
N SER A 90 7.66 -7.98 -8.71
CA SER A 90 7.29 -6.56 -8.80
C SER A 90 7.59 -5.80 -7.51
N LEU A 91 7.47 -6.46 -6.34
CA LEU A 91 7.81 -5.84 -5.05
C LEU A 91 9.30 -5.51 -4.99
N TRP A 92 10.14 -6.43 -5.45
CA TRP A 92 11.59 -6.26 -5.49
C TRP A 92 12.02 -5.26 -6.55
N SER A 93 11.34 -5.20 -7.70
CA SER A 93 11.60 -4.18 -8.71
C SER A 93 11.39 -2.76 -8.16
N ILE A 94 10.34 -2.54 -7.37
CA ILE A 94 10.07 -1.26 -6.72
C ILE A 94 11.11 -0.97 -5.63
N TRP A 95 11.47 -2.00 -4.85
CA TRP A 95 12.51 -1.88 -3.83
C TRP A 95 13.87 -1.51 -4.43
N ASP A 96 14.30 -2.17 -5.51
CA ASP A 96 15.55 -1.91 -6.22
C ASP A 96 15.59 -0.48 -6.77
N TRP A 97 14.47 -0.04 -7.36
CA TRP A 97 14.33 1.34 -7.81
C TRP A 97 14.49 2.33 -6.64
N LEU A 98 13.84 2.07 -5.50
CA LEU A 98 13.95 2.94 -4.33
C LEU A 98 15.37 2.92 -3.73
N GLN A 99 16.01 1.76 -3.66
CA GLN A 99 17.39 1.60 -3.20
C GLN A 99 18.39 2.33 -4.10
N SER A 100 18.21 2.28 -5.42
CA SER A 100 19.11 2.96 -6.37
C SER A 100 19.08 4.49 -6.24
N HIS A 101 18.03 5.05 -5.65
CA HIS A 101 17.90 6.48 -5.35
C HIS A 101 18.11 6.81 -3.87
N SER A 102 18.48 5.82 -3.06
CA SER A 102 18.71 5.98 -1.62
C SER A 102 20.19 6.13 -1.33
N LYS A 103 20.53 7.12 -0.50
CA LYS A 103 21.92 7.34 -0.06
C LYS A 103 22.46 6.18 0.78
N TRP A 104 21.59 5.53 1.55
CA TRP A 104 21.94 4.49 2.50
C TRP A 104 21.28 3.17 2.14
N PRO A 105 21.89 2.02 2.52
CA PRO A 105 21.25 0.72 2.39
C PRO A 105 19.89 0.70 3.10
N MET A 106 18.87 0.23 2.40
CA MET A 106 17.54 0.02 2.92
C MET A 106 17.44 -1.34 3.61
N VAL A 107 16.46 -1.46 4.52
CA VAL A 107 16.10 -2.78 5.04
C VAL A 107 15.66 -3.69 3.88
N PRO A 108 16.09 -4.97 3.84
CA PRO A 108 15.80 -5.89 2.74
C PRO A 108 14.40 -6.49 2.88
N HIS A 109 13.40 -5.62 2.97
CA HIS A 109 11.99 -5.95 3.05
C HIS A 109 11.23 -5.15 2.00
N PRO A 110 10.18 -5.71 1.39
CA PRO A 110 9.44 -5.03 0.33
C PRO A 110 8.83 -3.72 0.84
N THR A 111 8.51 -2.83 -0.10
CA THR A 111 7.85 -1.56 0.24
C THR A 111 6.45 -1.79 0.82
N THR A 112 5.91 -0.78 1.50
CA THR A 112 4.55 -0.83 2.03
C THR A 112 3.50 -0.97 0.92
N SER A 113 2.32 -1.49 1.28
CA SER A 113 1.12 -1.43 0.41
C SER A 113 0.81 0.00 -0.06
N GLY A 114 1.13 1.00 0.77
CA GLY A 114 0.91 2.41 0.46
C GLY A 114 1.81 2.90 -0.68
N PHE A 115 3.09 2.53 -0.66
CA PHE A 115 4.03 2.89 -1.73
C PHE A 115 3.75 2.14 -3.02
N LEU A 116 3.43 0.84 -2.94
CA LEU A 116 2.97 0.06 -4.08
C LEU A 116 1.72 0.69 -4.72
N GLY A 117 0.72 1.06 -3.91
CA GLY A 117 -0.47 1.75 -4.38
C GLY A 117 -0.18 3.10 -5.04
N LEU A 118 0.77 3.86 -4.49
CA LEU A 118 1.23 5.13 -5.08
C LEU A 118 1.90 4.91 -6.45
N ALA A 119 2.79 3.92 -6.55
CA ALA A 119 3.47 3.59 -7.82
C ALA A 119 2.47 3.20 -8.91
N ILE A 120 1.49 2.34 -8.58
CA ILE A 120 0.40 1.97 -9.49
C ILE A 120 -0.42 3.20 -9.90
N ALA A 121 -0.78 4.05 -8.94
CA ALA A 121 -1.55 5.26 -9.23
C ALA A 121 -0.80 6.21 -10.18
N ILE A 122 0.51 6.41 -9.99
CA ILE A 122 1.34 7.27 -10.85
C ILE A 122 1.41 6.72 -12.27
N GLN A 123 1.43 5.39 -12.43
CA GLN A 123 1.43 4.75 -13.75
C GLN A 123 0.10 4.93 -14.51
N HIS A 124 -1.03 5.00 -13.80
CA HIS A 124 -2.36 4.97 -14.42
C HIS A 124 -3.14 6.30 -14.38
N CYS A 125 -2.70 7.28 -13.60
CA CYS A 125 -3.41 8.55 -13.42
C CYS A 125 -2.55 9.73 -13.84
N ARG A 126 -3.14 10.75 -14.48
CA ARG A 126 -2.42 11.97 -14.90
C ARG A 126 -1.89 12.80 -13.72
N ILE A 127 -2.66 12.88 -12.64
CA ILE A 127 -2.30 13.52 -11.37
C ILE A 127 -2.72 12.59 -10.25
N VAL A 128 -1.84 12.38 -9.27
CA VAL A 128 -2.11 11.58 -8.08
C VAL A 128 -1.96 12.46 -6.86
N ARG A 129 -2.91 12.34 -5.92
CA ARG A 129 -2.78 12.93 -4.58
C ARG A 129 -2.73 11.83 -3.54
N SER A 130 -1.71 11.86 -2.70
CA SER A 130 -1.54 10.92 -1.59
C SER A 130 -1.79 11.64 -0.27
N PHE A 131 -2.79 11.21 0.48
CA PHE A 131 -3.24 11.87 1.71
C PHE A 131 -2.62 11.20 2.94
N GLU A 132 -2.12 11.98 3.88
CA GLU A 132 -1.51 11.55 5.16
C GLU A 132 -0.36 10.55 5.02
N TYR A 133 0.25 10.49 3.84
CA TYR A 133 1.45 9.68 3.60
C TYR A 133 2.65 10.31 4.30
N ILE A 134 2.79 11.62 4.17
CA ILE A 134 3.57 12.45 5.10
C ILE A 134 2.60 12.97 6.16
N PRO A 135 2.89 12.79 7.47
CA PRO A 135 2.01 13.27 8.52
C PRO A 135 1.83 14.78 8.44
N SER A 136 0.57 15.23 8.43
CA SER A 136 0.23 16.64 8.55
C SER A 136 0.37 17.13 10.01
N LEU A 137 0.00 18.38 10.27
CA LEU A 137 -0.15 18.93 11.62
C LEU A 137 -1.20 18.19 12.48
N ARG A 138 -2.01 17.31 11.87
CA ARG A 138 -2.95 16.44 12.57
C ARG A 138 -2.31 15.14 13.10
N TYR A 139 -1.00 15.00 12.95
CA TYR A 139 -0.24 13.84 13.40
C TYR A 139 -0.56 13.45 14.86
N GLY A 140 -0.66 12.14 15.08
CA GLY A 140 -0.89 11.53 16.39
C GLY A 140 -0.41 10.09 16.43
N SER A 141 -0.48 9.46 17.61
CA SER A 141 0.13 8.15 17.88
C SER A 141 -0.69 6.92 17.41
N ARG A 142 -1.92 7.13 16.90
CA ARG A 142 -2.79 6.05 16.39
C ARG A 142 -2.23 5.50 15.08
N CYS A 143 -2.09 4.18 14.97
CA CYS A 143 -1.55 3.55 13.76
C CYS A 143 -2.49 3.66 12.55
N HIS A 144 -3.80 3.50 12.76
CA HIS A 144 -4.83 3.51 11.72
C HIS A 144 -5.97 4.44 12.10
N TYR A 145 -6.65 4.98 11.10
CA TYR A 145 -7.76 5.88 11.37
C TYR A 145 -8.99 5.22 11.99
N TYR A 146 -9.26 3.99 11.59
CA TYR A 146 -10.36 3.17 12.10
C TYR A 146 -9.99 2.39 13.37
N GLY A 147 -8.74 2.49 13.84
CA GLY A 147 -8.21 1.67 14.94
C GLY A 147 -7.83 2.51 16.15
N THR A 148 -7.93 1.95 17.34
CA THR A 148 -7.48 2.60 18.60
C THR A 148 -6.05 2.19 18.99
N GLN A 149 -5.42 1.33 18.20
CA GLN A 149 -4.09 0.79 18.46
C GLN A 149 -3.01 1.87 18.39
N VAL A 150 -2.19 1.89 19.44
CA VAL A 150 -1.00 2.73 19.59
C VAL A 150 0.17 1.80 19.87
N TYR A 151 1.29 1.98 19.16
CA TYR A 151 2.48 1.16 19.28
C TYR A 151 3.68 2.00 19.70
N PRO A 152 4.48 1.57 20.68
CA PRO A 152 5.74 2.23 21.02
C PRO A 152 6.66 2.36 19.80
N GLY A 153 7.31 3.51 19.63
CA GLY A 153 8.21 3.78 18.50
C GLY A 153 7.51 4.05 17.17
N GLU A 154 6.17 4.08 17.14
CA GLU A 154 5.36 4.46 15.97
C GLU A 154 5.75 3.78 14.64
N PRO A 155 5.83 2.45 14.63
CA PRO A 155 6.26 1.66 13.48
C PRO A 155 5.42 1.91 12.22
N CYS A 156 4.14 2.28 12.39
CA CYS A 156 3.23 2.59 11.29
C CYS A 156 3.53 3.93 10.60
N THR A 157 4.23 4.84 11.28
CA THR A 157 4.57 6.17 10.76
C THR A 157 5.99 6.21 10.25
N TYR A 158 6.97 5.69 10.99
CA TYR A 158 8.39 5.83 10.63
C TYR A 158 9.04 4.53 10.14
N GLY A 159 8.33 3.42 10.27
CA GLY A 159 8.76 2.11 9.80
C GLY A 159 9.26 1.22 10.93
N ALA A 160 9.17 -0.08 10.68
CA ALA A 160 9.79 -1.13 11.45
C ALA A 160 10.25 -2.22 10.48
N TRP A 161 9.31 -3.02 9.98
CA TRP A 161 9.61 -4.04 8.97
C TRP A 161 9.85 -3.44 7.58
N HIS A 162 8.98 -2.54 7.13
CA HIS A 162 9.11 -1.86 5.83
C HIS A 162 10.09 -0.68 5.86
N PRO A 163 10.71 -0.31 4.73
CA PRO A 163 11.56 0.88 4.59
C PRO A 163 10.76 2.21 4.54
N VAL A 164 9.79 2.40 5.44
CA VAL A 164 8.80 3.51 5.39
C VAL A 164 9.45 4.89 5.36
N SER A 165 10.51 5.12 6.14
CA SER A 165 11.21 6.39 6.15
C SER A 165 11.79 6.75 4.77
N THR A 166 12.38 5.77 4.08
CA THR A 166 12.91 5.96 2.72
C THR A 166 11.79 6.23 1.72
N GLU A 167 10.69 5.47 1.80
CA GLU A 167 9.52 5.68 0.94
C GLU A 167 8.96 7.11 1.10
N LYS A 168 8.90 7.62 2.33
CA LYS A 168 8.45 8.99 2.63
C LYS A 168 9.40 10.05 2.08
N LEU A 169 10.71 9.86 2.23
CA LEU A 169 11.70 10.76 1.64
C LEU A 169 11.57 10.81 0.11
N MET A 170 11.37 9.67 -0.53
CA MET A 170 11.11 9.61 -1.96
C MET A 170 9.80 10.29 -2.34
N ALA A 171 8.71 10.06 -1.60
CA ALA A 171 7.43 10.70 -1.83
C ALA A 171 7.52 12.24 -1.68
N LEU A 172 8.36 12.75 -0.76
CA LEU A 172 8.65 14.18 -0.65
C LEU A 172 9.46 14.69 -1.85
N ALA A 173 10.45 13.93 -2.32
CA ALA A 173 11.28 14.31 -3.46
C ALA A 173 10.49 14.38 -4.78
N LEU A 174 9.51 13.49 -4.96
CA LEU A 174 8.66 13.44 -6.15
C LEU A 174 7.47 14.43 -6.11
N ASN A 175 7.19 15.02 -4.95
CA ASN A 175 6.04 15.90 -4.80
C ASN A 175 6.24 17.25 -5.51
N ILE A 176 5.22 17.63 -6.30
CA ILE A 176 5.15 18.94 -6.99
C ILE A 176 4.26 19.97 -6.26
N GLY A 177 3.63 19.56 -5.16
CA GLY A 177 2.78 20.42 -4.32
C GLY A 177 3.56 21.33 -3.37
N LYS A 178 2.87 22.31 -2.77
CA LYS A 178 3.44 23.28 -1.82
C LYS A 178 3.53 22.68 -0.41
N LYS A 179 4.47 23.19 0.40
CA LYS A 179 4.59 22.82 1.83
C LYS A 179 3.27 22.97 2.61
N LYS A 180 2.45 23.98 2.30
CA LYS A 180 1.13 24.16 2.91
C LYS A 180 0.23 22.94 2.67
N GLU A 181 0.20 22.42 1.45
CA GLU A 181 -0.63 21.25 1.11
C GLU A 181 -0.16 20.01 1.87
N ILE A 182 1.14 19.86 2.10
CA ILE A 182 1.71 18.74 2.85
C ILE A 182 1.36 18.86 4.34
N TYR A 183 1.71 19.97 4.98
CA TYR A 183 1.67 20.08 6.43
C TYR A 183 0.32 20.54 6.97
N LEU A 184 -0.42 21.39 6.25
CA LEU A 184 -1.74 21.85 6.68
C LEU A 184 -2.85 20.98 6.09
N ASP A 185 -2.83 20.76 4.78
CA ASP A 185 -3.93 20.05 4.11
C ASP A 185 -3.74 18.54 4.14
N GLY A 186 -2.52 18.05 4.35
CA GLY A 186 -2.18 16.64 4.53
C GLY A 186 -2.11 15.83 3.25
N PHE A 187 -1.69 16.41 2.13
CA PHE A 187 -1.47 15.63 0.91
C PHE A 187 -0.24 16.06 0.10
N LEU A 188 0.30 15.07 -0.62
CA LEU A 188 1.32 15.24 -1.66
C LEU A 188 0.65 15.19 -3.03
N THR A 189 1.20 15.87 -4.03
CA THR A 189 0.75 15.81 -5.42
C THR A 189 1.88 15.29 -6.31
N PHE A 190 1.57 14.33 -7.18
CA PHE A 190 2.51 13.70 -8.11
C PHE A 190 1.98 13.80 -9.54
N PRO A 191 2.85 14.11 -10.53
CA PRO A 191 2.51 13.91 -11.93
C PRO A 191 2.53 12.42 -12.27
N GLY A 192 1.57 11.98 -13.09
CA GLY A 192 1.59 10.64 -13.67
C GLY A 192 2.60 10.49 -14.79
N PHE A 193 2.98 9.25 -15.11
CA PHE A 193 3.93 8.97 -16.19
C PHE A 193 3.47 9.48 -17.56
N ALA A 194 2.16 9.42 -17.84
CA ALA A 194 1.61 9.96 -19.09
C ALA A 194 1.85 11.47 -19.28
N GLY A 195 2.15 12.21 -18.21
CA GLY A 195 2.47 13.64 -18.25
C GLY A 195 3.97 13.96 -18.28
N LEU A 196 4.85 12.96 -18.21
CA LEU A 196 6.30 13.16 -18.21
C LEU A 196 6.83 13.28 -19.64
N LYS A 197 7.80 14.18 -19.82
CA LYS A 197 8.62 14.26 -21.04
C LYS A 197 9.98 13.65 -20.72
N CYS A 198 10.36 12.64 -21.48
CA CYS A 198 11.63 11.92 -21.35
C CYS A 198 12.48 12.20 -22.58
#